data_AF-A0A0B4UM42-F1
#
_entry.id   AF-A0A0B4UM42-F1
#
_cell.length_a   1.000
_cell.length_b   1.000
_cell.length_c   1.000
_cell.angle_alpha   90.00
_cell.angle_beta   90.00
_cell.angle_gamma   90.00
#
_symmetry.space_group_name_H-M   'P 1'
#
loop_
_entity.id
_entity.type
_entity.pdbx_description
1 polymer ?
#
loop_
_entity_poly.entity_id
_entity_poly.type
_entity_poly.pdbx_seq_one_letter_code
_entity_poly.pdbx_strand_id
1 'polypeptide(L)'
;YAGNPEISGNSGILKLWLAKLTPLTRDKNTKLKEASITCIISVYNHYDSAGLLNYILSLSVEEQNSLRRALKQYTPRIEVDLLNYMQSKKEKQRIKSYDPSDAIGTSSEEGYAGASKKNIFLGRYSGGSVDSD
;
A
#
# COMPACT_ATOMS: atom_id res chain seq x y z
N TYR A 1 13.62 -20.46 10.14
CA TYR A 1 13.89 -19.01 10.16
C TYR A 1 12.85 -18.31 9.30
N ALA A 2 11.76 -17.85 9.92
CA ALA A 2 10.80 -16.97 9.26
C ALA A 2 11.43 -15.57 9.27
N GLY A 3 12.03 -15.18 8.14
CA GLY A 3 12.52 -13.83 7.94
C GLY A 3 11.33 -12.88 7.93
N ASN A 4 11.07 -12.24 9.06
CA ASN A 4 10.24 -11.05 9.12
C ASN A 4 11.00 -9.96 8.35
N PRO A 5 10.51 -9.47 7.21
CA PRO A 5 11.18 -8.38 6.54
C PRO A 5 10.65 -7.10 7.19
N GLU A 6 11.29 -6.73 8.30
CA GLU A 6 11.32 -5.35 8.79
C GLU A 6 12.04 -4.49 7.73
N ILE A 7 11.41 -4.29 6.57
CA ILE A 7 11.84 -3.40 5.48
C ILE A 7 11.61 -1.92 5.88
N SER A 8 11.14 -1.66 7.10
CA SER A 8 10.85 -0.32 7.62
C SER A 8 12.10 0.56 7.75
N GLY A 9 13.29 -0.03 7.95
CA GLY A 9 14.54 0.74 8.12
C GLY A 9 15.05 1.41 6.84
N ASN A 10 15.05 0.70 5.71
CA ASN A 10 15.65 1.20 4.46
C ASN A 10 14.65 1.99 3.59
N SER A 11 13.34 1.78 3.78
CA SER A 11 12.31 2.49 3.02
C SER A 11 12.33 4.01 3.30
N GLY A 12 12.65 4.42 4.53
CA GLY A 12 12.73 5.83 4.92
C GLY A 12 13.87 6.58 4.23
N ILE A 13 15.08 6.01 4.24
CA ILE A 13 16.24 6.65 3.59
C ILE A 13 16.08 6.70 2.06
N LEU A 14 15.55 5.62 1.46
CA LEU A 14 15.26 5.59 0.02
C LEU A 14 14.24 6.65 -0.34
N LYS A 15 13.16 6.79 0.43
CA LYS A 15 12.15 7.83 0.22
C LYS A 15 12.74 9.24 0.28
N LEU A 16 13.59 9.53 1.27
CA LEU A 16 14.26 10.83 1.40
C LEU A 16 15.20 11.10 0.22
N TRP A 17 15.95 10.09 -0.23
CA TRP A 17 16.85 10.20 -1.36
C TRP A 17 16.09 10.43 -2.68
N LEU A 18 15.00 9.69 -2.91
CA LEU A 18 14.11 9.88 -4.07
C LEU A 18 13.44 11.27 -4.06
N ALA A 19 13.08 11.79 -2.88
CA ALA A 19 12.56 13.16 -2.74
C ALA A 19 13.58 14.23 -3.18
N LYS A 20 14.89 13.98 -3.01
CA LYS A 20 15.93 14.88 -3.51
C LYS A 20 16.20 14.72 -5.01
N LEU A 21 16.09 13.51 -5.55
CA LEU A 21 16.32 13.25 -6.97
C LEU A 21 15.16 13.65 -7.88
N THR A 22 13.93 13.49 -7.42
CA THR A 22 12.72 13.77 -8.21
C THR A 22 12.72 15.17 -8.85
N PRO A 23 13.02 16.28 -8.13
CA PRO A 23 13.08 17.60 -8.76
C PRO A 23 14.21 17.72 -9.81
N LEU A 24 15.31 16.98 -9.65
CA LEU A 24 16.43 17.01 -10.59
C LEU A 24 16.08 16.41 -11.95
N THR A 25 15.05 15.56 -12.02
CA THR A 25 14.51 15.06 -13.30
C THR A 25 13.92 16.16 -14.20
N ARG A 26 13.76 17.38 -13.67
CA ARG A 26 13.28 18.56 -14.39
C ARG A 26 14.29 19.70 -14.43
N ASP A 27 15.53 19.42 -14.04
CA ASP A 27 16.58 20.45 -13.99
C ASP A 27 16.90 20.99 -15.40
N LYS A 28 17.34 22.25 -15.47
CA LYS A 28 17.80 22.88 -16.71
C LYS A 28 19.11 22.26 -17.20
N ASN A 29 19.93 21.76 -16.28
CA ASN A 29 21.15 21.04 -16.59
C ASN A 29 20.81 19.63 -17.10
N THR A 30 21.02 19.42 -18.39
CA THR A 30 20.71 18.15 -19.07
C THR A 30 21.49 16.97 -18.52
N LYS A 31 22.78 17.15 -18.16
CA LYS A 31 23.60 16.07 -17.60
C LYS A 31 23.09 15.64 -16.22
N LEU A 32 22.73 16.61 -15.38
CA LEU A 32 22.18 16.33 -14.06
C LEU A 32 20.81 15.63 -14.17
N LYS A 33 19.98 16.09 -15.11
CA LYS A 33 18.68 15.50 -15.41
C LYS A 33 18.80 14.04 -15.85
N GLU A 34 19.67 13.76 -16.82
CA GLU A 34 19.88 12.40 -17.32
C GLU A 34 20.46 11.49 -16.24
N ALA A 35 21.47 11.95 -15.49
CA ALA A 35 22.02 11.19 -14.37
C ALA A 35 20.95 10.86 -13.32
N SER A 36 20.07 11.81 -12.99
CA SER A 36 18.99 11.59 -12.02
C SER A 36 17.97 10.56 -12.51
N ILE A 37 17.60 10.63 -13.79
CA ILE A 37 16.71 9.65 -14.43
C ILE A 37 17.36 8.26 -14.39
N THR A 38 18.63 8.15 -14.81
CA THR A 38 19.37 6.89 -14.76
C THR A 38 19.44 6.33 -13.34
N CYS A 39 19.74 7.15 -12.33
CA CYS A 39 19.76 6.73 -10.93
C CYS A 39 18.41 6.16 -10.46
N ILE A 40 17.29 6.82 -10.80
CA ILE A 40 15.94 6.33 -10.45
C ILE A 40 15.65 5.00 -11.14
N ILE A 41 16.05 4.84 -12.41
CA ILE A 41 15.90 3.58 -13.16
C ILE A 41 16.77 2.47 -12.56
N SER A 42 17.99 2.77 -12.15
CA SER A 42 18.86 1.79 -11.48
C SER A 42 18.24 1.30 -10.18
N VAL A 43 17.62 2.18 -9.40
CA VAL A 43 16.86 1.77 -8.20
C VAL A 43 15.72 0.85 -8.57
N TYR A 44 14.97 1.18 -9.63
CA TYR A 44 13.88 0.36 -10.12
C TYR A 44 14.33 -1.05 -10.51
N ASN A 45 15.41 -1.16 -11.29
CA ASN A 45 15.84 -2.42 -11.89
C ASN A 45 16.69 -3.29 -10.95
N HIS A 46 17.43 -2.69 -10.02
CA HIS A 46 18.51 -3.39 -9.32
C HIS A 46 18.49 -3.26 -7.79
N TYR A 47 17.68 -2.37 -7.21
CA TYR A 47 17.68 -2.15 -5.76
C TYR A 47 16.34 -2.46 -5.09
N ASP A 48 15.33 -1.62 -5.31
CA ASP A 48 14.03 -1.75 -4.66
C ASP A 48 12.94 -1.17 -5.54
N SER A 49 12.41 -2.02 -6.43
CA SER A 49 11.31 -1.68 -7.33
C SER A 49 10.03 -1.36 -6.55
N ALA A 50 9.72 -2.11 -5.50
CA ALA A 50 8.50 -1.92 -4.70
C ALA A 50 8.54 -0.62 -3.90
N GLY A 51 9.69 -0.28 -3.31
CA GLY A 51 9.92 0.98 -2.61
C GLY A 51 9.78 2.18 -3.54
N LEU A 52 10.32 2.11 -4.76
CA LEU A 52 10.15 3.16 -5.76
C LEU A 52 8.69 3.29 -6.21
N LEU A 53 8.00 2.20 -6.52
CA LEU A 53 6.59 2.23 -6.91
C LEU A 53 5.71 2.82 -5.80
N ASN A 54 5.97 2.43 -4.54
CA ASN A 54 5.26 2.98 -3.39
C ASN A 54 5.59 4.45 -3.15
N TYR A 55 6.83 4.89 -3.40
CA TYR A 55 7.20 6.31 -3.39
C TYR A 55 6.45 7.09 -4.45
N ILE A 56 6.45 6.63 -5.71
CA ILE A 56 5.73 7.27 -6.82
C ILE A 56 4.25 7.44 -6.44
N LEU A 57 3.59 6.38 -5.96
CA LEU A 57 2.18 6.44 -5.53
C LEU A 57 1.92 7.39 -4.35
N SER A 58 2.95 7.76 -3.58
CA SER A 58 2.84 8.69 -2.46
C SER A 58 3.01 10.16 -2.85
N LEU A 59 3.45 10.45 -4.07
CA LEU A 59 3.58 11.79 -4.61
C LEU A 59 2.23 12.40 -4.98
N SER A 60 2.16 13.72 -5.17
CA SER A 60 0.96 14.36 -5.73
C SER A 60 0.68 13.88 -7.16
N VAL A 61 -0.55 14.04 -7.65
CA VAL A 61 -0.94 13.62 -9.02
C VAL A 61 -0.07 14.34 -10.07
N GLU A 62 0.20 15.62 -9.87
CA GLU A 62 1.05 16.44 -10.75
C GLU A 62 2.49 15.94 -10.76
N GLU A 63 3.02 15.60 -9.58
CA GLU A 63 4.38 15.06 -9.43
C GLU A 63 4.53 13.68 -10.05
N GLN A 64 3.55 12.80 -9.82
CA GLN A 64 3.46 11.49 -10.45
C GLN A 64 3.48 11.63 -11.97
N ASN A 65 2.60 12.46 -12.54
CA ASN A 65 2.49 12.63 -13.99
C ASN A 65 3.79 13.11 -14.62
N SER A 66 4.45 14.07 -13.99
CA SER A 66 5.69 14.60 -14.55
C SER A 66 6.87 13.64 -14.37
N LEU A 67 6.96 12.89 -13.26
CA LEU A 67 8.01 11.88 -13.09
C LEU A 67 7.80 10.73 -14.08
N ARG A 68 6.55 10.25 -14.24
CA ARG A 68 6.19 9.26 -15.27
C ARG A 68 6.57 9.73 -16.66
N ARG A 69 6.32 11.01 -17.00
CA ARG A 69 6.72 11.58 -18.29
C ARG A 69 8.24 11.57 -18.48
N ALA A 70 9.02 11.87 -17.44
CA ALA A 70 10.47 11.82 -17.50
C ALA A 70 11.01 10.39 -17.68
N LEU A 71 10.37 9.40 -17.04
CA LEU A 71 10.78 8.00 -17.09
C LEU A 71 10.29 7.24 -18.32
N LYS A 72 9.19 7.68 -18.95
CA LYS A 72 8.52 6.97 -20.06
C LYS A 72 9.45 6.61 -21.22
N GLN A 73 10.42 7.47 -21.53
CA GLN A 73 11.36 7.25 -22.64
C GLN A 73 12.35 6.10 -22.37
N TYR A 74 12.60 5.80 -21.10
CA TYR A 74 13.63 4.84 -20.70
C TYR A 74 13.04 3.57 -20.08
N THR A 75 11.82 3.64 -19.52
CA THR A 75 11.19 2.50 -18.83
C THR A 75 9.69 2.47 -19.09
N PRO A 76 9.24 2.10 -20.30
CA PRO A 76 7.81 2.07 -20.64
C PRO A 76 7.00 1.07 -19.81
N ARG A 77 7.66 0.04 -19.25
CA ARG A 77 7.04 -0.98 -18.40
C ARG A 77 6.61 -0.46 -17.02
N ILE A 78 7.21 0.63 -16.54
CA ILE A 78 6.95 1.17 -15.19
C ILE A 78 5.47 1.55 -15.00
N GLU A 79 4.79 1.93 -16.07
CA GLU A 79 3.36 2.26 -16.08
C GLU A 79 2.49 1.07 -15.67
N VAL A 80 2.74 -0.06 -16.34
CA VAL A 80 2.03 -1.32 -16.13
C VAL A 80 2.33 -1.85 -14.73
N ASP A 81 3.60 -1.79 -14.33
CA ASP A 81 4.02 -2.27 -13.02
C ASP A 81 3.45 -1.41 -11.88
N LEU A 82 3.27 -0.10 -12.08
CA LEU A 82 2.59 0.79 -11.12
C LEU A 82 1.10 0.43 -10.98
N LEU A 83 0.40 0.20 -12.10
CA LEU A 83 -1.02 -0.18 -12.10
C LEU A 83 -1.22 -1.54 -11.41
N ASN A 84 -0.39 -2.52 -11.74
CA ASN A 84 -0.39 -3.84 -11.12
C ASN A 84 -0.13 -3.72 -9.61
N TYR A 85 0.86 -2.93 -9.20
CA TYR A 85 1.18 -2.71 -7.79
C TYR A 85 0.02 -2.05 -7.02
N MET A 86 -0.66 -1.07 -7.63
CA MET A 86 -1.88 -0.45 -7.08
C MET A 86 -3.00 -1.48 -6.90
N GLN A 87 -3.23 -2.32 -7.91
CA GLN A 87 -4.26 -3.36 -7.88
C GLN A 87 -3.95 -4.42 -6.81
N SER A 88 -2.70 -4.89 -6.73
CA SER A 88 -2.26 -5.83 -5.70
C SER A 88 -2.40 -5.27 -4.29
N LYS A 89 -2.16 -3.96 -4.06
CA LYS A 89 -2.42 -3.34 -2.75
C LYS A 89 -3.90 -3.34 -2.39
N LYS A 90 -4.79 -3.07 -3.36
CA LYS A 90 -6.25 -3.11 -3.15
C LYS A 90 -6.75 -4.53 -2.86
N GLU A 91 -6.23 -5.53 -3.58
CA GLU A 91 -6.56 -6.94 -3.35
C GLU A 91 -6.05 -7.42 -1.97
N LYS A 92 -4.83 -7.06 -1.59
CA LYS A 92 -4.28 -7.39 -0.26
C LYS A 92 -5.05 -6.72 0.88
N GLN A 93 -5.63 -5.54 0.66
CA GLN A 93 -6.56 -4.92 1.61
C GLN A 93 -7.92 -5.64 1.65
N ARG A 94 -8.46 -6.05 0.50
CA ARG A 94 -9.72 -6.79 0.41
C ARG A 94 -9.65 -8.16 1.11
N ILE A 95 -8.54 -8.87 0.97
CA ILE A 95 -8.31 -10.17 1.66
C ILE A 95 -8.21 -9.98 3.17
N LYS A 96 -7.61 -8.87 3.64
CA LYS A 96 -7.57 -8.51 5.07
C LYS A 96 -8.93 -8.03 5.63
N SER A 97 -9.87 -7.68 4.75
CA SER A 97 -11.22 -7.24 5.08
C SER A 97 -12.26 -8.35 4.92
N TYR A 98 -11.85 -9.58 4.62
CA TYR A 98 -12.74 -10.72 4.61
C TYR A 98 -13.04 -11.10 6.06
N ASP A 99 -14.10 -10.49 6.61
CA ASP A 99 -14.75 -10.99 7.81
C ASP A 99 -15.32 -12.38 7.45
N PRO A 100 -14.94 -13.47 8.13
CA PRO A 100 -15.51 -14.80 7.92
C PRO A 100 -17.04 -14.85 8.06
N SER A 101 -17.65 -13.79 8.59
CA SER A 101 -19.11 -13.63 8.76
C SER A 101 -19.87 -13.48 7.44
N ASP A 102 -19.22 -13.11 6.33
CA ASP A 102 -19.87 -12.96 5.01
C ASP A 102 -19.83 -14.24 4.15
N ALA A 103 -19.32 -15.36 4.69
CA ALA A 103 -19.27 -16.66 4.02
C ALA A 103 -20.60 -17.44 4.02
N ILE A 104 -21.76 -16.76 4.11
CA ILE A 104 -23.08 -17.41 4.01
C ILE A 104 -23.83 -16.77 2.84
N GLY A 105 -23.35 -17.09 1.64
CA GLY A 105 -24.10 -16.93 0.40
C GLY A 105 -24.90 -18.20 0.10
N THR A 106 -26.23 -18.07 0.12
CA THR A 106 -27.16 -18.70 -0.82
C THR A 106 -27.01 -20.21 -1.07
N SER A 107 -27.63 -21.04 -0.22
CA SER A 107 -28.27 -22.28 -0.70
C SER A 107 -29.67 -22.31 -0.12
N SER A 108 -30.66 -22.18 -1.01
CA SER A 108 -32.07 -22.30 -0.73
C SER A 108 -32.45 -23.76 -0.93
N GLU A 109 -32.66 -24.51 0.15
CA GLU A 109 -33.63 -25.62 0.21
C GLU A 109 -34.01 -25.89 1.66
N GLU A 110 -35.16 -26.51 1.83
CA GLU A 110 -36.15 -26.30 2.88
C GLU A 110 -35.82 -26.83 4.29
N GLY A 111 -36.43 -26.20 5.31
CA GLY A 111 -37.02 -26.97 6.41
C GLY A 111 -36.66 -26.57 7.85
N TYR A 112 -37.68 -26.09 8.55
CA TYR A 112 -37.86 -26.01 10.00
C TYR A 112 -37.33 -24.78 10.75
N ALA A 113 -38.29 -23.91 11.07
CA ALA A 113 -38.20 -22.85 12.06
C ALA A 113 -37.98 -23.42 13.48
N GLY A 114 -37.15 -22.74 14.28
CA GLY A 114 -37.02 -23.05 15.71
C GLY A 114 -35.95 -22.28 16.48
N ALA A 115 -36.14 -20.97 16.64
CA ALA A 115 -35.70 -20.13 17.77
C ALA A 115 -34.19 -19.82 18.02
N SER A 116 -33.85 -18.59 17.63
CA SER A 116 -33.19 -17.52 18.40
C SER A 116 -32.07 -17.80 19.44
N LYS A 117 -30.85 -17.50 18.97
CA LYS A 117 -29.75 -16.72 19.57
C LYS A 117 -29.92 -16.19 21.02
N LYS A 118 -28.93 -16.49 21.86
CA LYS A 118 -28.17 -15.47 22.63
C LYS A 118 -26.80 -16.01 23.04
N ASN A 119 -25.73 -15.60 22.37
CA ASN A 119 -24.41 -15.60 23.00
C ASN A 119 -23.94 -14.15 23.01
N ILE A 120 -24.04 -13.54 24.19
CA ILE A 120 -23.72 -12.14 24.44
C ILE A 120 -22.20 -12.05 24.60
N PHE A 121 -21.56 -11.46 23.60
CA PHE A 121 -20.23 -10.88 23.71
C PHE A 121 -20.36 -9.38 24.01
N LEU A 122 -19.73 -8.93 25.10
CA LEU A 122 -19.24 -7.58 25.48
C LEU A 122 -19.45 -7.42 26.99
N GLY A 123 -18.55 -6.87 27.79
CA GLY A 123 -17.37 -6.05 27.55
C GLY A 123 -17.01 -5.40 28.89
N ARG A 124 -15.72 -5.26 29.16
CA ARG A 124 -15.17 -4.59 30.37
C ARG A 124 -15.70 -3.15 30.50
N TYR A 125 -16.09 -2.68 31.69
CA TYR A 125 -15.48 -1.50 32.38
C TYR A 125 -16.05 -1.27 33.79
N SER A 126 -15.16 -0.77 34.65
CA SER A 126 -15.28 -0.44 36.08
C SER A 126 -16.37 0.56 36.45
N GLY A 127 -16.75 0.55 37.73
CA GLY A 127 -17.34 1.70 38.43
C GLY A 127 -18.22 1.27 39.58
N GLY A 128 -17.64 1.06 40.76
CA GLY A 128 -18.41 0.81 41.98
C GLY A 128 -19.24 2.03 42.37
N SER A 129 -20.45 1.79 42.88
CA SER A 129 -21.17 2.74 43.71
C SER A 129 -21.87 1.95 44.81
N VAL A 130 -21.47 2.25 46.03
CA VAL A 130 -22.19 1.93 47.27
C VAL A 130 -23.49 2.75 47.30
N ASP A 131 -24.58 2.17 47.78
CA ASP A 131 -25.45 2.85 48.77
C ASP A 131 -26.45 1.89 49.44
N SER A 132 -26.89 2.34 50.62
CA SER A 132 -27.47 1.63 51.76
C SER A 132 -29.00 1.42 51.68
N ASP A 133 -29.51 0.37 52.34
CA ASP A 133 -30.44 0.42 53.51
C ASP A 133 -30.55 -0.99 54.14
#